data_AF-A0A9K3LW14-F1
#
_entry.id   AF-A0A9K3LW14-F1
#
_cell.length_a   1.000
_cell.length_b   1.000
_cell.length_c   1.000
_cell.angle_alpha   90.00
_cell.angle_beta   90.00
_cell.angle_gamma   90.00
#
_symmetry.space_group_name_H-M   'P 1'
#
loop_
_entity.id
_entity.type
_entity.pdbx_description
1 polymer ?
#
loop_
_entity_poly.entity_id
_entity_poly.type
_entity_poly.pdbx_seq_one_letter_code
_entity_poly.pdbx_strand_id
1 'polypeptide(L)'
;MGDESKIKRLIRENGPFVWKTYWGVYFGTLGATFLGIQCGIADPARFLQKMGVKSTSDMLHIFFESHVRWSSFGGWIQSSPWMANLAVAWLVAEACEPVRIAATTILVPILLSRKEKERDSSRSGM
;
A
#
# COMPACT_ATOMS: atom_id res chain seq x y z
N MET A 1 17.81 15.18 -15.14
CA MET A 1 18.29 16.00 -14.01
C MET A 1 17.26 17.00 -13.47
N GLY A 2 15.95 16.91 -13.81
CA GLY A 2 14.94 17.91 -13.42
C GLY A 2 13.80 17.45 -12.48
N ASP A 3 13.70 16.15 -12.16
CA ASP A 3 12.58 15.64 -11.33
C ASP A 3 12.88 15.62 -9.83
N GLU A 4 14.13 15.34 -9.43
CA GLU A 4 14.49 15.20 -8.02
C GLU A 4 14.30 16.52 -7.23
N SER A 5 14.60 17.66 -7.87
CA SER A 5 14.38 18.99 -7.28
C SER A 5 12.90 19.35 -7.17
N LYS A 6 12.07 18.92 -8.14
CA LYS A 6 10.63 19.11 -8.11
C LYS A 6 9.98 18.28 -7.01
N ILE A 7 10.35 17.01 -6.87
CA ILE A 7 9.81 16.11 -5.83
C ILE A 7 10.17 16.63 -4.44
N LYS A 8 11.44 17.00 -4.21
CA LYS A 8 11.88 17.57 -2.94
C LYS A 8 11.12 18.85 -2.60
N ARG A 9 10.87 19.72 -3.59
CA ARG A 9 10.07 20.93 -3.41
C ARG A 9 8.61 20.61 -3.10
N LEU A 10 8.01 19.65 -3.79
CA LEU A 10 6.63 19.21 -3.60
C LEU A 10 6.41 18.64 -2.19
N ILE A 11 7.34 17.80 -1.71
CA ILE A 11 7.32 17.25 -0.34
C ILE A 11 7.55 18.35 0.69
N ARG A 12 8.41 19.33 0.41
CA ARG A 12 8.69 20.43 1.34
C ARG A 12 7.50 21.39 1.47
N GLU A 13 6.85 21.73 0.35
CA GLU A 13 5.73 22.68 0.32
C GLU A 13 4.40 22.03 0.69
N ASN A 14 4.20 20.75 0.33
CA ASN A 14 2.92 20.03 0.47
C ASN A 14 3.05 18.73 1.28
N GLY A 15 4.06 18.60 2.13
CA GLY A 15 4.40 17.36 2.87
C GLY A 15 3.20 16.63 3.51
N PRO A 16 2.34 17.32 4.28
CA PRO A 16 1.16 16.69 4.87
C PRO A 16 0.17 16.12 3.83
N PHE A 17 0.08 16.74 2.65
CA PHE A 17 -0.79 16.28 1.57
C PHE A 17 -0.19 15.10 0.81
N VAL A 18 1.12 15.13 0.56
CA VAL A 18 1.87 13.98 0.00
C VAL A 18 1.70 12.77 0.90
N TRP A 19 1.89 12.95 2.21
CA TRP A 19 1.75 11.88 3.19
C TRP A 19 0.34 11.28 3.21
N LYS A 20 -0.71 12.12 3.22
CA LYS A 20 -2.10 11.66 3.13
C LYS A 20 -2.38 10.90 1.84
N THR A 21 -1.84 11.37 0.72
CA THR A 21 -2.01 10.70 -0.59
C THR A 21 -1.31 9.34 -0.58
N TYR A 22 -0.08 9.27 -0.06
CA TYR A 22 0.66 8.03 0.08
C TYR A 22 -0.09 7.00 0.93
N TRP A 23 -0.57 7.39 2.11
CA TRP A 23 -1.36 6.51 2.96
C TRP A 23 -2.70 6.12 2.33
N GLY A 24 -3.35 7.03 1.60
CA GLY A 24 -4.55 6.72 0.84
C GLY A 24 -4.31 5.64 -0.21
N VAL A 25 -3.21 5.76 -0.98
CA VAL A 25 -2.79 4.74 -1.94
C VAL A 25 -2.42 3.44 -1.23
N TYR A 26 -1.71 3.50 -0.10
CA TYR A 26 -1.36 2.34 0.72
C TYR A 26 -2.60 1.56 1.17
N PHE A 27 -3.54 2.22 1.86
CA PHE A 27 -4.74 1.57 2.37
C PHE A 27 -5.70 1.15 1.25
N GLY A 28 -5.75 1.90 0.15
CA GLY A 28 -6.49 1.50 -1.05
C GLY A 28 -5.96 0.21 -1.65
N THR A 29 -4.64 0.11 -1.85
CA THR A 29 -4.01 -1.12 -2.35
C THR A 29 -4.19 -2.27 -1.38
N LEU A 30 -3.92 -2.06 -0.09
CA LEU A 30 -4.08 -3.10 0.94
C LEU A 30 -5.53 -3.63 0.98
N GLY A 31 -6.51 -2.73 1.01
CA GLY A 31 -7.92 -3.09 1.01
C GLY A 31 -8.35 -3.80 -0.27
N ALA A 32 -7.93 -3.31 -1.44
CA ALA A 32 -8.23 -3.94 -2.72
C ALA A 32 -7.63 -5.35 -2.82
N THR A 33 -6.37 -5.53 -2.39
CA THR A 33 -5.73 -6.85 -2.37
C THR A 33 -6.40 -7.78 -1.37
N PHE A 34 -6.71 -7.30 -0.16
CA PHE A 34 -7.41 -8.09 0.85
C PHE A 34 -8.79 -8.55 0.39
N LEU A 35 -9.59 -7.66 -0.20
CA LEU A 35 -10.89 -7.99 -0.77
C LEU A 35 -10.74 -8.93 -1.97
N GLY A 36 -9.72 -8.72 -2.83
CA GLY A 36 -9.42 -9.63 -3.93
C GLY A 36 -9.12 -11.05 -3.46
N ILE A 37 -8.41 -11.18 -2.33
CA ILE A 37 -8.14 -12.47 -1.69
C ILE A 37 -9.42 -13.05 -1.06
N GLN A 38 -10.20 -12.25 -0.33
CA GLN A 38 -11.45 -12.72 0.29
C GLN A 38 -12.50 -13.17 -0.73
N CYS A 39 -12.62 -12.45 -1.85
CA CYS A 39 -13.53 -12.80 -2.93
C CYS A 39 -13.03 -13.98 -3.78
N GLY A 40 -11.84 -14.54 -3.49
CA GLY A 40 -11.24 -15.64 -4.25
C GLY A 40 -10.76 -15.28 -5.66
N ILE A 41 -10.69 -13.98 -5.98
CA ILE A 41 -10.17 -13.48 -7.28
C ILE A 41 -8.65 -13.64 -7.32
N ALA A 42 -7.99 -13.41 -6.18
CA ALA A 42 -6.57 -13.62 -6.01
C ALA A 42 -6.36 -14.81 -5.05
N ASP A 43 -5.95 -15.96 -5.59
CA ASP A 43 -5.58 -17.10 -4.76
C ASP A 43 -4.15 -16.89 -4.23
N PRO A 44 -3.98 -16.60 -2.92
CA PRO A 44 -2.66 -16.38 -2.34
C PRO A 44 -1.77 -17.61 -2.55
N ALA A 45 -2.32 -18.83 -2.56
CA ALA A 45 -1.55 -20.04 -2.79
C ALA A 45 -0.88 -20.08 -4.18
N ARG A 46 -1.53 -19.56 -5.22
CA ARG A 46 -0.93 -19.48 -6.58
C ARG A 46 0.16 -18.44 -6.67
N PHE A 47 -0.02 -17.29 -6.01
CA PHE A 47 1.00 -16.25 -5.96
C PHE A 47 2.24 -16.73 -5.17
N LEU A 48 2.02 -17.50 -4.10
CA LEU A 48 3.05 -18.08 -3.25
C LEU A 48 3.79 -19.25 -3.91
N GLN A 49 3.10 -20.13 -4.64
CA GLN A 49 3.73 -21.19 -5.43
C GLN A 49 4.70 -20.62 -6.48
N LYS A 50 4.34 -19.48 -7.10
CA LYS A 50 5.21 -18.81 -8.07
C LYS A 50 6.48 -18.24 -7.42
N MET A 51 6.46 -17.99 -6.11
CA MET A 51 7.62 -17.63 -5.30
C MET A 51 8.29 -18.84 -4.63
N GLY A 52 7.86 -20.07 -4.92
CA GLY A 52 8.45 -21.31 -4.40
C GLY A 52 7.99 -21.73 -3.01
N VAL A 53 6.92 -21.13 -2.47
CA VAL A 53 6.46 -21.39 -1.10
C VAL A 53 5.21 -22.29 -1.10
N LYS A 54 5.26 -23.39 -0.32
CA LYS A 54 4.26 -24.48 -0.35
C LYS A 54 2.98 -24.20 0.45
N SER A 55 3.02 -23.31 1.43
CA SER A 55 1.85 -22.96 2.25
C SER A 55 1.91 -21.50 2.74
N THR A 56 0.73 -20.89 2.86
CA THR A 56 0.57 -19.51 3.36
C THR A 56 0.99 -19.38 4.83
N SER A 57 0.71 -20.42 5.63
CA SER A 57 1.14 -20.51 7.03
C SER A 57 2.66 -20.59 7.15
N ASP A 58 3.32 -21.30 6.24
CA ASP A 58 4.77 -21.54 6.29
C ASP A 58 5.55 -20.30 5.88
N MET A 59 5.05 -19.54 4.89
CA MET A 59 5.65 -18.23 4.55
C MET A 59 5.58 -17.28 5.73
N LEU A 60 4.41 -17.20 6.39
CA LEU A 60 4.24 -16.34 7.55
C LEU A 60 5.14 -16.83 8.69
N HIS A 61 5.27 -18.14 8.91
CA HIS A 61 6.20 -18.65 9.91
C HIS A 61 7.66 -18.26 9.61
N ILE A 62 8.13 -18.45 8.37
CA ILE A 62 9.51 -18.12 7.94
C ILE A 62 9.75 -16.60 7.99
N PHE A 63 8.78 -15.80 7.55
CA PHE A 63 8.88 -14.34 7.53
C PHE A 63 8.86 -13.76 8.95
N PHE A 64 7.97 -14.24 9.82
CA PHE A 64 7.86 -13.80 11.21
C PHE A 64 8.99 -14.33 12.11
N GLU A 65 9.59 -15.48 11.81
CA GLU A 65 10.83 -15.92 12.45
C GLU A 65 12.04 -15.08 12.02
N SER A 66 12.15 -14.74 10.73
CA SER A 66 13.26 -13.92 10.23
C SER A 66 13.18 -12.45 10.69
N HIS A 67 11.98 -11.93 10.97
CA HIS A 67 11.76 -10.62 11.56
C HIS A 67 11.50 -10.72 13.07
N VAL A 68 12.58 -10.69 13.87
CA VAL A 68 12.61 -10.74 15.35
C VAL A 68 11.56 -9.83 16.02
N ARG A 69 11.17 -8.72 15.38
CA ARG A 69 10.20 -7.76 15.91
C ARG A 69 8.75 -8.25 15.94
N TRP A 70 8.44 -9.31 15.19
CA TRP A 70 7.06 -9.73 14.95
C TRP A 70 6.74 -11.16 15.40
N SER A 71 7.72 -11.94 15.88
CA SER A 71 7.55 -13.35 16.29
C SER A 71 6.35 -13.62 17.22
N SER A 72 5.95 -12.63 18.04
CA SER A 72 4.78 -12.70 18.93
C SER A 72 3.42 -12.76 18.23
N PHE A 73 3.34 -12.38 16.94
CA PHE A 73 2.09 -12.40 16.16
C PHE A 73 1.82 -13.73 15.44
N GLY A 74 2.77 -14.67 15.45
CA GLY A 74 2.61 -15.97 14.80
C GLY A 74 1.38 -16.76 15.31
N GLY A 75 1.12 -16.72 16.62
CA GLY A 75 -0.05 -17.37 17.22
C GLY A 75 -1.40 -16.72 16.84
N TRP A 76 -1.40 -15.42 16.54
CA TRP A 76 -2.61 -14.69 16.11
C TRP A 76 -2.98 -14.98 14.65
N ILE A 77 -1.98 -15.30 13.82
CA ILE A 77 -2.18 -15.67 12.42
C ILE A 77 -2.73 -17.10 12.30
N GLN A 78 -2.24 -18.02 13.14
CA GLN A 78 -2.72 -19.41 13.14
C GLN A 78 -4.16 -19.56 13.67
N SER A 79 -4.60 -18.65 14.53
CA SER A 79 -5.94 -18.71 15.14
C SER A 79 -7.06 -18.19 14.24
N SER A 80 -6.75 -17.64 13.05
CA SER A 80 -7.77 -17.01 12.20
C SER A 80 -7.38 -16.97 10.71
N PRO A 81 -8.13 -17.65 9.81
CA PRO A 81 -7.87 -17.63 8.36
C PRO A 81 -7.89 -16.22 7.74
N TRP A 82 -8.73 -15.33 8.28
CA TRP A 82 -8.82 -13.95 7.79
C TRP A 82 -7.56 -13.13 8.09
N MET A 83 -6.86 -13.42 9.19
CA MET A 83 -5.59 -12.77 9.54
C MET A 83 -4.46 -13.23 8.61
N ALA A 84 -4.45 -14.51 8.21
CA ALA A 84 -3.52 -15.00 7.20
C ALA A 84 -3.72 -14.27 5.86
N ASN A 85 -4.97 -14.08 5.43
CA ASN A 85 -5.28 -13.32 4.21
C ASN A 85 -4.85 -11.85 4.31
N LEU A 86 -5.05 -11.21 5.46
CA LEU A 86 -4.59 -9.84 5.71
C LEU A 86 -3.07 -9.73 5.69
N ALA A 87 -2.37 -10.70 6.29
CA ALA A 87 -0.91 -10.71 6.32
C ALA A 87 -0.32 -10.93 4.92
N VAL A 88 -0.92 -11.78 4.09
CA VAL A 88 -0.53 -11.91 2.68
C VAL A 88 -0.82 -10.63 1.91
N ALA A 89 -2.00 -10.02 2.10
CA ALA A 89 -2.34 -8.75 1.47
C ALA A 89 -1.33 -7.66 1.85
N TRP A 90 -0.90 -7.64 3.12
CA TRP A 90 0.12 -6.72 3.61
C TRP A 90 1.49 -6.97 2.96
N LEU A 91 1.94 -8.22 2.87
CA LEU A 91 3.19 -8.58 2.18
C LEU A 91 3.17 -8.17 0.70
N VAL A 92 2.06 -8.41 0.01
CA VAL A 92 1.89 -8.00 -1.39
C VAL A 92 1.89 -6.48 -1.50
N ALA A 93 1.19 -5.79 -0.60
CA ALA A 93 1.19 -4.33 -0.56
C ALA A 93 2.62 -3.79 -0.36
N GLU A 94 3.41 -4.40 0.52
CA GLU A 94 4.81 -4.04 0.76
C GLU A 94 5.70 -4.28 -0.45
N ALA A 95 5.53 -5.42 -1.15
CA ALA A 95 6.21 -5.66 -2.42
C ALA A 95 5.85 -4.60 -3.50
N CYS A 96 4.65 -4.03 -3.42
CA CYS A 96 4.21 -2.94 -4.28
C CYS A 96 4.70 -1.54 -3.83
N GLU A 97 5.54 -1.43 -2.80
CA GLU A 97 6.03 -0.13 -2.31
C GLU A 97 6.66 0.76 -3.40
N PRO A 98 7.53 0.26 -4.30
CA PRO A 98 8.10 1.09 -5.38
C PRO A 98 7.02 1.66 -6.30
N VAL A 99 5.99 0.86 -6.60
CA VAL A 99 4.84 1.26 -7.43
C VAL A 99 4.02 2.31 -6.69
N ARG A 100 3.81 2.17 -5.37
CA ARG A 100 3.09 3.16 -4.57
C ARG A 100 3.81 4.51 -4.53
N ILE A 101 5.13 4.51 -4.41
CA ILE A 101 5.93 5.75 -4.42
C ILE A 101 5.82 6.44 -5.79
N ALA A 102 5.95 5.68 -6.88
CA ALA A 102 5.77 6.20 -8.24
C ALA A 102 4.35 6.77 -8.47
N ALA A 103 3.32 6.00 -8.09
CA ALA A 103 1.93 6.41 -8.21
C ALA A 103 1.64 7.68 -7.39
N THR A 104 2.13 7.76 -6.15
CA THR A 104 1.98 8.96 -5.30
C THR A 104 2.63 10.18 -5.94
N THR A 105 3.84 10.01 -6.49
CA THR A 105 4.58 11.10 -7.13
C THR A 105 3.83 11.69 -8.33
N ILE A 106 3.09 10.86 -9.06
CA ILE A 106 2.24 11.29 -10.19
C ILE A 106 0.90 11.86 -9.71
N LEU A 107 0.27 11.23 -8.72
CA LEU A 107 -1.07 11.60 -8.25
C LEU A 107 -1.09 12.93 -7.50
N VAL A 108 -0.08 13.22 -6.68
CA VAL A 108 -0.06 14.45 -5.88
C VAL A 108 -0.18 15.72 -6.73
N PRO A 109 0.63 15.96 -7.78
CA PRO A 109 0.49 17.17 -8.58
C PRO A 109 -0.88 17.27 -9.26
N ILE A 110 -1.46 16.15 -9.72
CA ILE A 110 -2.79 16.12 -10.34
C ILE A 110 -3.88 16.54 -9.34
N LEU A 111 -3.82 15.99 -8.11
CA LEU A 111 -4.79 16.30 -7.07
C LEU A 111 -4.66 17.76 -6.58
N LEU A 112 -3.44 18.29 -6.53
CA LEU A 112 -3.20 19.70 -6.22
C LEU A 112 -3.80 20.63 -7.28
N SER A 113 -3.58 20.37 -8.57
CA SER A 113 -4.19 21.17 -9.65
C SER A 113 -5.73 21.15 -9.62
N ARG A 114 -6.34 20.02 -9.27
CA ARG A 114 -7.81 19.95 -9.10
C ARG A 114 -8.29 20.81 -7.93
N LYS A 115 -7.60 20.73 -6.79
CA LYS A 115 -7.95 21.50 -5.59
C LYS A 115 -7.83 23.01 -5.81
N GLU A 116 -6.86 23.45 -6.61
CA GLU A 116 -6.72 24.85 -7.02
C GLU A 116 -7.91 25.28 -7.89
N LYS A 117 -8.28 24.49 -8.89
CA LYS A 117 -9.42 24.78 -9.78
C LYS A 117 -10.76 24.87 -9.03
N GLU A 118 -10.98 24.01 -8.04
CA GLU A 118 -12.19 24.04 -7.20
C GLU A 118 -12.25 25.31 -6.33
N ARG A 119 -11.09 25.76 -5.82
CA ARG A 119 -10.99 26.99 -5.02
C ARG A 119 -11.30 28.23 -5.87
N ASP A 120 -10.79 28.29 -7.10
CA ASP A 120 -11.02 29.42 -7.99
C ASP A 120 -12.48 29.48 -8.48
N SER A 121 -13.08 28.32 -8.75
CA SER A 121 -14.50 28.22 -9.09
C SER A 121 -15.40 28.70 -7.94
N SER A 122 -15.02 28.41 -6.70
CA SER A 122 -15.75 28.86 -5.51
C SER A 122 -15.63 30.37 -5.25
N ARG A 123 -14.55 31.01 -5.73
CA ARG A 123 -14.34 32.47 -5.61
C ARG A 123 -15.02 33.28 -6.70
N SER A 124 -15.21 32.72 -7.90
CA SER A 124 -15.88 33.40 -9.03
C SER A 124 -17.41 33.36 -8.95
N GLY A 125 -17.98 32.56 -8.04
CA GLY A 125 -19.42 32.45 -7.80
C GLY A 125 -19.96 33.31 -6.65
N MET A 126 -19.12 34.17 -6.05
CA MET A 126 -19.49 35.23 -5.10
C MET A 126 -19.34 36.59 -5.78
#